data_AF-A0AAU9QNJ4-F1
#
_entry.id   AF-A0AAU9QNJ4-F1
#
_cell.length_a   1.000
_cell.length_b   1.000
_cell.length_c   1.000
_cell.angle_alpha   90.00
_cell.angle_beta   90.00
_cell.angle_gamma   90.00
#
_symmetry.space_group_name_H-M   'P 1'
#
loop_
_entity.id
_entity.type
_entity.pdbx_description
1 polymer ?
#
loop_
_entity_poly.entity_id
_entity_poly.type
_entity_poly.pdbx_seq_one_letter_code
_entity_poly.pdbx_strand_id
1 'polypeptide(L)'
;MHNDVDLDELISDEFLDSLDDASTEPVPNEQPAWVIDDPEHTTHKAYHAILDLKKEAEEAISSFGEVATNKTKKFYQIKKSNVAKVVGRSAQSIFNASSFSKDIEAFFDDVNQELLEMHELEQKKQLNRKKTGIRVKKKEVIVQSHQSLEKKYNELKSRSTKETLDLAAASLPIDLKRKLGLI
;
A
#
# COMPACT_ATOMS: atom_id res chain seq x y z
N MET A 1 -31.36 3.25 18.35
CA MET A 1 -30.67 2.06 18.87
C MET A 1 -29.19 2.30 18.66
N HIS A 2 -28.47 2.58 19.73
CA HIS A 2 -27.02 2.76 19.72
C HIS A 2 -26.42 1.36 19.68
N ASN A 3 -25.66 1.04 18.62
CA ASN A 3 -24.83 -0.16 18.61
C ASN A 3 -23.57 0.18 19.42
N ASP A 4 -23.71 0.18 20.74
CA ASP A 4 -22.56 0.12 21.64
C ASP A 4 -22.08 -1.32 21.59
N VAL A 5 -21.15 -1.58 20.66
CA VAL A 5 -20.42 -2.85 20.65
C VAL A 5 -19.50 -2.79 21.87
N ASP A 6 -19.77 -3.63 22.85
CA ASP A 6 -19.02 -3.64 24.11
C ASP A 6 -17.55 -3.94 23.80
N LEU A 7 -16.69 -2.97 24.14
CA LEU A 7 -15.26 -3.05 23.82
C LEU A 7 -14.60 -4.27 24.49
N ASP A 8 -15.15 -4.72 25.61
CA ASP A 8 -14.71 -5.90 26.34
C ASP A 8 -15.05 -7.21 25.61
N GLU A 9 -16.13 -7.23 24.80
CA GLU A 9 -16.50 -8.38 23.97
C GLU A 9 -15.52 -8.54 22.79
N LEU A 10 -15.04 -7.41 22.23
CA LEU A 10 -14.05 -7.37 21.15
C LEU A 10 -12.61 -7.69 21.58
N ILE A 11 -12.31 -7.70 22.87
CA ILE A 11 -10.98 -8.04 23.42
C ILE A 11 -11.01 -9.39 24.14
N SER A 12 -12.17 -10.06 24.18
CA SER A 12 -12.28 -11.39 24.77
C SER A 12 -11.36 -12.39 24.04
N ASP A 13 -10.72 -13.28 24.79
CA ASP A 13 -9.87 -14.33 24.25
C ASP A 13 -10.65 -15.22 23.25
N GLU A 14 -11.97 -15.36 23.43
CA GLU A 14 -12.83 -16.12 22.51
C GLU A 14 -13.04 -15.40 21.16
N PHE A 15 -13.15 -14.08 21.15
CA PHE A 15 -13.16 -13.31 19.90
C PHE A 15 -11.78 -13.32 19.23
N LEU A 16 -10.70 -13.19 20.01
CA LEU A 16 -9.33 -13.22 19.49
C LEU A 16 -8.95 -14.60 18.93
N ASP A 17 -9.36 -15.70 19.58
CA ASP A 17 -9.19 -17.07 19.08
C ASP A 17 -10.02 -17.31 17.81
N SER A 18 -11.20 -16.68 17.67
CA SER A 18 -11.99 -16.75 16.44
C SER A 18 -11.35 -16.04 15.23
N LEU A 19 -10.45 -15.09 15.47
CA LEU A 19 -9.66 -14.42 14.43
C LEU A 19 -8.44 -15.25 14.02
N ASP A 20 -7.94 -16.10 14.91
CA ASP A 20 -6.80 -16.99 14.61
C ASP A 20 -7.24 -18.16 13.71
N ASP A 21 -8.51 -18.56 13.74
CA ASP A 21 -9.11 -19.52 12.80
C ASP A 21 -9.31 -18.94 11.38
N ALA A 22 -9.15 -17.62 11.21
CA ALA A 22 -9.05 -17.00 9.89
C ALA A 22 -7.61 -17.04 9.31
N SER A 23 -6.65 -17.60 10.07
CA SER A 23 -5.27 -17.76 9.64
C SER A 23 -4.93 -19.23 9.40
N THR A 24 -4.99 -19.60 8.11
CA THR A 24 -4.20 -20.69 7.51
C THR A 24 -4.78 -22.10 7.60
N GLU A 25 -5.98 -22.31 7.07
CA GLU A 25 -6.13 -23.49 6.22
C GLU A 25 -5.20 -23.29 5.01
N PRO A 26 -4.24 -24.19 4.72
CA PRO A 26 -3.58 -24.15 3.43
C PRO A 26 -4.69 -24.38 2.42
N VAL A 27 -5.10 -23.31 1.72
CA VAL A 27 -5.88 -23.43 0.48
C VAL A 27 -5.23 -24.60 -0.25
N PRO A 28 -5.94 -25.72 -0.50
CA PRO A 28 -5.35 -26.82 -1.22
C PRO A 28 -4.87 -26.18 -2.50
N ASN A 29 -3.55 -26.08 -2.67
CA ASN A 29 -2.95 -25.66 -3.92
C ASN A 29 -3.49 -26.70 -4.89
N GLU A 30 -4.53 -26.33 -5.63
CA GLU A 30 -5.08 -27.11 -6.73
C GLU A 30 -3.95 -27.17 -7.73
N GLN A 31 -3.05 -28.14 -7.50
CA GLN A 31 -1.92 -28.37 -8.35
C GLN A 31 -2.53 -28.58 -9.73
N PRO A 32 -2.14 -27.78 -10.74
CA PRO A 32 -2.80 -27.83 -12.03
C PRO A 32 -2.82 -29.27 -12.54
N ALA A 33 -3.91 -29.70 -13.17
CA ALA A 33 -4.09 -31.10 -13.59
C ALA A 33 -3.01 -31.64 -14.54
N TRP A 34 -2.19 -30.75 -15.13
CA TRP A 34 -1.05 -31.08 -15.97
C TRP A 34 0.26 -31.37 -15.19
N VAL A 35 0.31 -31.05 -13.90
CA VAL A 35 1.45 -31.37 -13.03
C VAL A 35 1.30 -32.80 -12.54
N ILE A 36 2.32 -33.61 -12.79
CA ILE A 36 2.36 -35.00 -12.35
C ILE A 36 2.95 -35.00 -10.93
N ASP A 37 2.33 -35.70 -9.99
CA ASP A 37 2.74 -35.74 -8.57
C ASP A 37 4.09 -36.45 -8.32
N ASP A 38 4.73 -36.96 -9.37
CA ASP A 38 6.07 -37.53 -9.28
C ASP A 38 7.12 -36.39 -9.13
N PRO A 39 7.84 -36.32 -8.01
CA PRO A 39 8.82 -35.29 -7.75
C PRO A 39 10.00 -35.30 -8.74
N GLU A 40 10.28 -36.41 -9.41
CA GLU A 40 11.33 -36.49 -10.42
C GLU A 40 10.90 -35.91 -11.77
N HIS A 41 9.59 -35.83 -12.01
CA HIS A 41 9.02 -35.41 -13.28
C HIS A 41 9.28 -33.92 -13.54
N THR A 42 9.48 -33.57 -14.81
CA THR A 42 9.83 -32.21 -15.21
C THR A 42 8.73 -31.20 -14.98
N THR A 43 7.46 -31.62 -15.07
CA THR A 43 6.32 -30.72 -14.83
C THR A 43 6.28 -30.30 -13.36
N HIS A 44 6.44 -31.24 -12.43
CA HIS A 44 6.54 -30.96 -11.00
C HIS A 44 7.70 -30.01 -10.69
N LYS A 45 8.91 -30.32 -11.18
CA LYS A 45 10.08 -29.47 -10.97
C LYS A 45 9.92 -28.08 -11.58
N ALA A 46 9.35 -27.98 -12.77
CA ALA A 46 9.14 -26.70 -13.44
C ALA A 46 8.09 -25.85 -12.71
N TYR A 47 7.00 -26.46 -12.25
CA TYR A 47 5.95 -25.80 -11.50
C TYR A 47 6.49 -25.17 -10.20
N HIS A 48 7.18 -25.95 -9.37
CA HIS A 48 7.79 -25.43 -8.14
C HIS A 48 8.89 -24.41 -8.41
N ALA A 49 9.73 -24.62 -9.43
CA ALA A 49 10.74 -23.65 -9.81
C ALA A 49 10.13 -22.29 -10.22
N ILE A 50 9.00 -22.28 -10.91
CA ILE A 50 8.29 -21.05 -11.27
C ILE A 50 7.72 -20.37 -10.02
N LEU A 51 7.14 -21.14 -9.09
CA LEU A 51 6.62 -20.61 -7.83
C LEU A 51 7.70 -20.01 -6.95
N ASP A 52 8.86 -20.65 -6.84
CA ASP A 52 9.98 -20.12 -6.05
C ASP A 52 10.51 -18.83 -6.67
N LEU A 53 10.70 -18.79 -7.99
CA LEU A 53 11.10 -17.59 -8.71
C LEU A 53 10.05 -16.47 -8.64
N LYS A 54 8.76 -16.83 -8.53
CA LYS A 54 7.67 -15.87 -8.30
C LYS A 54 7.82 -15.20 -6.95
N LYS A 55 8.03 -15.98 -5.88
CA LYS A 55 8.24 -15.44 -4.53
C LYS A 55 9.45 -14.51 -4.46
N GLU A 56 10.58 -14.92 -5.04
CA GLU A 56 11.78 -14.06 -5.11
C GLU A 56 11.49 -12.73 -5.85
N ALA A 57 10.71 -12.77 -6.92
CA ALA A 57 10.33 -11.59 -7.68
C ALA A 57 9.35 -10.69 -6.90
N GLU A 58 8.40 -11.26 -6.18
CA GLU A 58 7.46 -10.52 -5.31
C GLU A 58 8.20 -9.80 -4.18
N GLU A 59 9.14 -10.48 -3.52
CA GLU A 59 10.00 -9.88 -2.50
C GLU A 59 10.85 -8.75 -3.08
N ALA A 60 11.40 -8.94 -4.30
CA ALA A 60 12.14 -7.89 -4.99
C ALA A 60 11.26 -6.68 -5.34
N ILE A 61 10.00 -6.90 -5.75
CA ILE A 61 9.03 -5.83 -6.01
C ILE A 61 8.72 -5.05 -4.74
N SER A 62 8.44 -5.75 -3.64
CA SER A 62 8.12 -5.16 -2.35
C SER A 62 9.30 -4.34 -1.78
N SER A 63 10.51 -4.89 -1.87
CA SER A 63 11.73 -4.28 -1.31
C SER A 63 12.31 -3.13 -2.13
N PHE A 64 11.97 -3.01 -3.43
CA PHE A 64 12.60 -2.03 -4.31
C PHE A 64 12.39 -0.58 -3.87
N GLY A 65 11.21 -0.22 -3.36
CA GLY A 65 10.92 1.07 -2.73
C GLY A 65 11.06 2.33 -3.60
N GLU A 66 11.51 2.21 -4.85
CA GLU A 66 11.80 3.32 -5.75
C GLU A 66 10.91 3.30 -7.01
N VAL A 67 10.96 4.40 -7.75
CA VAL A 67 10.27 4.49 -9.04
C VAL A 67 11.20 3.94 -10.13
N ALA A 68 10.79 2.87 -10.78
CA ALA A 68 11.58 2.24 -11.83
C ALA A 68 11.79 3.20 -13.00
N THR A 69 13.02 3.21 -13.53
CA THR A 69 13.42 4.00 -14.70
C THR A 69 13.81 3.04 -15.84
N ASN A 70 13.93 3.52 -17.08
CA ASN A 70 14.35 2.70 -18.23
C ASN A 70 15.68 1.95 -18.04
N LYS A 71 16.54 2.40 -17.11
CA LYS A 71 17.81 1.75 -16.76
C LYS A 71 17.69 0.70 -15.65
N THR A 72 16.56 0.66 -14.95
CA THR A 72 16.31 -0.28 -13.86
C THR A 72 16.18 -1.69 -14.45
N LYS A 73 16.90 -2.64 -13.85
CA LYS A 73 16.82 -4.05 -14.24
C LYS A 73 15.38 -4.56 -14.02
N LYS A 74 14.82 -5.28 -15.00
CA LYS A 74 13.51 -5.92 -14.88
C LYS A 74 13.58 -7.12 -13.94
N PHE A 75 13.52 -6.87 -12.63
CA PHE A 75 13.52 -7.92 -11.61
C PHE A 75 12.18 -8.66 -11.52
N TYR A 76 11.08 -8.01 -11.92
CA TYR A 76 9.73 -8.58 -11.97
C TYR A 76 9.51 -9.58 -13.11
N GLN A 77 10.43 -9.65 -14.09
CA GLN A 77 10.27 -10.54 -15.25
C GLN A 77 11.13 -11.79 -15.06
N ILE A 78 10.47 -12.92 -14.82
CA ILE A 78 11.12 -14.23 -14.80
C ILE A 78 11.54 -14.58 -16.22
N LYS A 79 12.72 -15.19 -16.38
CA LYS A 79 13.22 -15.67 -17.68
C LYS A 79 13.12 -17.18 -17.75
N LYS A 80 12.75 -17.72 -18.93
CA LYS A 80 12.78 -19.17 -19.22
C LYS A 80 14.13 -19.80 -18.92
N SER A 81 15.23 -19.05 -19.06
CA SER A 81 16.58 -19.50 -18.71
C SER A 81 16.80 -19.68 -17.21
N ASN A 82 16.10 -18.95 -16.35
CA ASN A 82 16.20 -19.11 -14.90
C ASN A 82 15.49 -20.40 -14.47
N VAL A 83 14.28 -20.63 -14.98
CA VAL A 83 13.53 -21.88 -14.75
C VAL A 83 14.34 -23.10 -15.21
N ALA A 84 14.92 -23.03 -16.40
CA ALA A 84 15.79 -24.09 -16.95
C ALA A 84 16.98 -24.44 -16.04
N LYS A 85 17.62 -23.43 -15.41
CA LYS A 85 18.72 -23.64 -14.48
C LYS A 85 18.29 -24.37 -13.23
N VAL A 86 17.13 -24.01 -12.67
CA VAL A 86 16.59 -24.65 -11.44
C VAL A 86 16.17 -26.08 -11.73
N VAL A 87 15.51 -26.33 -12.86
CA VAL A 87 15.05 -27.67 -13.27
C VAL A 87 16.20 -28.57 -13.72
N GLY A 88 17.35 -28.00 -14.10
CA GLY A 88 18.51 -28.75 -14.60
C GLY A 88 18.33 -29.29 -16.02
N ARG A 89 17.41 -28.72 -16.80
CA ARG A 89 17.17 -29.09 -18.22
C ARG A 89 17.18 -27.86 -19.11
N SER A 90 17.33 -28.07 -20.42
CA SER A 90 17.32 -26.97 -21.38
C SER A 90 15.92 -26.32 -21.45
N ALA A 91 15.87 -25.00 -21.65
CA ALA A 91 14.60 -24.28 -21.81
C ALA A 91 13.78 -24.83 -23.00
N GLN A 92 14.45 -25.23 -24.09
CA GLN A 92 13.80 -25.86 -25.24
C GLN A 92 13.07 -27.15 -24.84
N SER A 93 13.67 -27.99 -23.98
CA SER A 93 13.06 -29.23 -23.53
C SER A 93 11.82 -29.01 -22.67
N ILE A 94 11.79 -27.93 -21.89
CA ILE A 94 10.71 -27.65 -20.94
C ILE A 94 9.55 -26.95 -21.65
N PHE A 95 9.84 -25.92 -22.45
CA PHE A 95 8.83 -25.02 -23.00
C PHE A 95 8.41 -25.34 -24.45
N ASN A 96 9.23 -26.06 -25.23
CA ASN A 96 8.97 -26.21 -26.67
C ASN A 96 8.89 -27.65 -27.19
N ALA A 97 9.51 -28.62 -26.50
CA ALA A 97 9.71 -29.97 -27.06
C ALA A 97 8.77 -31.05 -26.51
N SER A 98 8.07 -30.79 -25.40
CA SER A 98 7.29 -31.80 -24.69
C SER A 98 5.78 -31.63 -24.86
N SER A 99 5.01 -32.69 -24.61
CA SER A 99 3.54 -32.63 -24.65
C SER A 99 2.94 -31.63 -23.67
N PHE A 100 3.53 -31.52 -22.47
CA PHE A 100 3.13 -30.60 -21.40
C PHE A 100 3.69 -29.17 -21.56
N SER A 101 4.41 -28.89 -22.64
CA SER A 101 5.16 -27.65 -22.75
C SER A 101 4.27 -26.42 -22.90
N LYS A 102 3.12 -26.59 -23.57
CA LYS A 102 2.10 -25.54 -23.73
C LYS A 102 1.49 -25.13 -22.39
N ASP A 103 1.21 -26.10 -21.53
CA ASP A 103 0.61 -25.84 -20.21
C ASP A 103 1.60 -25.11 -19.29
N ILE A 104 2.87 -25.52 -19.31
CA ILE A 104 3.95 -24.83 -18.57
C ILE A 104 4.16 -23.41 -19.11
N GLU A 105 4.14 -23.23 -20.43
CA GLU A 105 4.33 -21.92 -21.06
C GLU A 105 3.19 -20.98 -20.72
N ALA A 106 1.93 -21.43 -20.78
CA ALA A 106 0.77 -20.65 -20.38
C ALA A 106 0.88 -20.22 -18.90
N PHE A 107 1.17 -21.16 -17.99
CA PHE A 107 1.35 -20.83 -16.58
C PHE A 107 2.51 -19.85 -16.33
N PHE A 108 3.61 -20.00 -17.05
CA PHE A 108 4.75 -19.09 -16.97
C PHE A 108 4.41 -17.68 -17.44
N ASP A 109 3.63 -17.56 -18.52
CA ASP A 109 3.21 -16.27 -19.06
C ASP A 109 2.20 -15.59 -18.11
N ASP A 110 1.25 -16.34 -17.55
CA ASP A 110 0.29 -15.87 -16.54
C ASP A 110 1.01 -15.32 -15.30
N VAL A 111 1.96 -16.08 -14.74
CA VAL A 111 2.76 -15.63 -13.58
C VAL A 111 3.56 -14.36 -13.88
N ASN A 112 4.15 -14.26 -15.07
CA ASN A 112 4.86 -13.03 -15.44
C ASN A 112 3.92 -11.84 -15.63
N GLN A 113 2.69 -12.07 -16.10
CA GLN A 113 1.68 -11.03 -16.21
C GLN A 113 1.25 -10.55 -14.81
N GLU A 114 0.99 -11.46 -13.88
CA GLU A 114 0.68 -11.10 -12.48
C GLU A 114 1.80 -10.27 -11.84
N LEU A 115 3.06 -10.67 -12.02
CA LEU A 115 4.22 -9.93 -11.51
C LEU A 115 4.36 -8.54 -12.14
N LEU A 116 4.02 -8.39 -13.42
CA LEU A 116 3.99 -7.10 -14.10
C LEU A 116 2.92 -6.19 -13.48
N GLU A 117 1.71 -6.70 -13.30
CA GLU A 117 0.59 -5.96 -12.72
C GLU A 117 0.92 -5.50 -11.28
N MET A 118 1.47 -6.40 -10.46
CA MET A 118 1.94 -6.09 -9.11
C MET A 118 3.01 -5.00 -9.10
N HIS A 119 4.00 -5.10 -9.99
CA HIS A 119 5.02 -4.08 -10.14
C HIS A 119 4.43 -2.73 -10.55
N GLU A 120 3.51 -2.69 -11.53
CA GLU A 120 2.85 -1.45 -11.96
C GLU A 120 2.03 -0.79 -10.85
N LEU A 121 1.32 -1.59 -10.04
CA LEU A 121 0.59 -1.10 -8.88
C LEU A 121 1.55 -0.49 -7.85
N GLU A 122 2.66 -1.14 -7.55
CA GLU A 122 3.65 -0.62 -6.62
C GLU A 122 4.29 0.66 -7.15
N GLN A 123 4.61 0.72 -8.45
CA GLN A 123 5.12 1.94 -9.09
C GLN A 123 4.16 3.12 -8.96
N LYS A 124 2.85 2.90 -9.16
CA LYS A 124 1.81 3.93 -8.94
C LYS A 124 1.78 4.39 -7.48
N LYS A 125 1.87 3.46 -6.51
CA LYS A 125 1.94 3.80 -5.08
C LYS A 125 3.17 4.64 -4.76
N GLN A 126 4.35 4.26 -5.26
CA GLN A 126 5.60 4.97 -5.01
C GLN A 126 5.60 6.38 -5.61
N LEU A 127 5.03 6.55 -6.81
CA LEU A 127 4.82 7.86 -7.42
C LEU A 127 3.93 8.77 -6.56
N ASN A 128 2.89 8.21 -5.95
CA ASN A 128 1.99 8.96 -5.07
C ASN A 128 2.65 9.31 -3.73
N ARG A 129 3.44 8.40 -3.15
CA ARG A 129 4.21 8.67 -1.91
C ARG A 129 5.15 9.87 -2.07
N LYS A 130 5.82 9.99 -3.21
CA LYS A 130 6.72 11.12 -3.52
C LYS A 130 6.01 12.47 -3.65
N LYS A 131 4.68 12.51 -3.82
CA LYS A 131 3.89 13.74 -4.03
C LYS A 131 3.31 14.34 -2.75
N THR A 132 3.61 13.75 -1.59
CA THR A 132 3.01 14.16 -0.32
C THR A 132 3.90 15.14 0.45
N GLY A 133 3.29 16.12 1.12
CA GLY A 133 3.94 17.04 2.05
C GLY A 133 4.19 18.46 1.51
N ILE A 134 4.54 19.37 2.43
CA ILE A 134 4.77 20.79 2.12
C ILE A 134 5.98 20.97 1.19
N ARG A 135 7.00 20.10 1.30
CA ARG A 135 8.23 20.14 0.48
C ARG A 135 8.00 19.92 -1.02
N VAL A 136 6.90 19.29 -1.41
CA VAL A 136 6.53 19.08 -2.82
C VAL A 136 5.92 20.35 -3.42
N LYS A 137 5.33 21.22 -2.60
CA LYS A 137 4.68 22.45 -3.06
C LYS A 137 5.71 23.50 -3.43
N LYS A 138 5.41 24.30 -4.46
CA LYS A 138 6.23 25.46 -4.84
C LYS A 138 6.25 26.48 -3.70
N LYS A 139 7.38 27.17 -3.53
CA LYS A 139 7.56 28.23 -2.52
C LYS A 139 6.42 29.24 -2.53
N GLU A 140 5.99 29.67 -3.71
CA GLU A 140 4.89 30.64 -3.88
C GLU A 140 3.59 30.19 -3.23
N VAL A 141 3.19 28.93 -3.46
CA VAL A 141 1.97 28.34 -2.88
C VAL A 141 2.08 28.26 -1.35
N ILE A 142 3.27 27.94 -0.84
CA ILE A 142 3.53 27.88 0.60
C ILE A 142 3.40 29.29 1.22
N VAL A 143 4.04 30.29 0.62
CA VAL A 143 4.00 31.69 1.09
C VAL A 143 2.56 32.22 1.09
N GLN A 144 1.81 32.02 0.00
CA GLN A 144 0.41 32.43 -0.09
C GLN A 144 -0.45 31.75 0.98
N SER A 145 -0.26 30.44 1.20
CA SER A 145 -1.00 29.72 2.24
C SER A 145 -0.70 30.26 3.64
N HIS A 146 0.57 30.58 3.95
CA HIS A 146 0.97 31.16 5.22
C HIS A 146 0.37 32.54 5.45
N GLN A 147 0.47 33.44 4.47
CA GLN A 147 -0.11 34.77 4.53
C GLN A 147 -1.63 34.73 4.74
N SER A 148 -2.31 33.79 4.05
CA SER A 148 -3.75 33.59 4.24
C SER A 148 -4.10 33.09 5.65
N LEU A 149 -3.24 32.25 6.23
CA LEU A 149 -3.41 31.72 7.58
C LEU A 149 -3.18 32.82 8.62
N GLU A 150 -2.12 33.62 8.47
CA GLU A 150 -1.82 34.77 9.33
C GLU A 150 -2.96 35.80 9.30
N LYS A 151 -3.49 36.09 8.10
CA LYS A 151 -4.62 37.01 7.97
C LYS A 151 -5.85 36.50 8.73
N LYS A 152 -6.22 35.23 8.52
CA LYS A 152 -7.34 34.60 9.23
C LYS A 152 -7.11 34.55 10.75
N TYR A 153 -5.88 34.25 11.18
CA TYR A 153 -5.50 34.25 12.58
C TYR A 153 -5.67 35.63 13.21
N ASN A 154 -5.19 36.67 12.53
CA ASN A 154 -5.31 38.04 13.01
C ASN A 154 -6.77 38.53 13.03
N GLU A 155 -7.56 38.18 12.01
CA GLU A 155 -9.01 38.44 12.00
C GLU A 155 -9.71 37.76 13.18
N LEU A 156 -9.43 36.47 13.44
CA LEU A 156 -10.02 35.74 14.56
C LEU A 156 -9.58 36.31 15.91
N LYS A 157 -8.30 36.68 16.03
CA LYS A 157 -7.74 37.30 17.24
C LYS A 157 -8.41 38.64 17.51
N SER A 158 -8.50 39.52 16.51
CA SER A 158 -9.16 40.83 16.65
C SER A 158 -10.62 40.70 17.04
N ARG A 159 -11.35 39.76 16.43
CA ARG A 159 -12.74 39.46 16.78
C ARG A 159 -12.87 38.99 18.23
N SER A 160 -12.06 38.02 18.64
CA SER A 160 -12.06 37.53 20.02
C SER A 160 -11.69 38.62 21.04
N THR A 161 -10.70 39.47 20.74
CA THR A 161 -10.37 40.60 21.61
C THR A 161 -11.50 41.61 21.71
N LYS A 162 -12.23 41.85 20.61
CA LYS A 162 -13.39 42.73 20.64
C LYS A 162 -14.52 42.13 21.47
N GLU A 163 -14.88 40.88 21.22
CA GLU A 163 -15.94 40.18 21.95
C GLU A 163 -15.65 40.11 23.46
N THR A 164 -14.41 39.84 23.84
CA THR A 164 -14.00 39.83 25.26
C THR A 164 -14.04 41.21 25.90
N LEU A 165 -13.61 42.26 25.19
CA LEU A 165 -13.72 43.64 25.67
C LEU A 165 -15.18 44.09 25.77
N ASP A 166 -16.03 43.74 24.80
CA ASP A 166 -17.45 44.06 24.81
C ASP A 166 -18.16 43.36 25.98
N LEU A 167 -17.84 42.09 26.27
CA LEU A 167 -18.33 41.37 27.44
C LEU A 167 -17.85 41.98 28.75
N ALA A 168 -16.56 42.31 28.85
CA ALA A 168 -16.01 42.99 30.02
C ALA A 168 -16.68 44.34 30.25
N ALA A 169 -16.84 45.14 29.19
CA ALA A 169 -17.55 46.41 29.23
C ALA A 169 -19.00 46.22 29.66
N ALA A 170 -19.71 45.21 29.14
CA ALA A 170 -21.09 44.90 29.55
C ALA A 170 -21.18 44.56 31.04
N SER A 171 -20.22 43.80 31.58
CA SER A 171 -20.17 43.39 32.98
C SER A 171 -19.79 44.49 33.98
N LEU A 172 -19.27 45.63 33.51
CA LEU A 172 -18.87 46.73 34.40
C LEU A 172 -20.09 47.40 35.07
N PRO A 173 -19.99 47.73 36.38
CA PRO A 173 -20.97 48.58 37.07
C PRO A 173 -21.14 49.95 36.40
N ILE A 174 -22.35 50.51 36.47
CA ILE A 174 -22.74 51.76 35.80
C ILE A 174 -21.84 52.95 36.22
N ASP A 175 -21.48 53.03 37.50
CA ASP A 175 -20.61 54.11 38.02
C ASP A 175 -19.21 54.09 37.39
N LEU A 176 -18.67 52.90 37.11
CA LEU A 176 -17.38 52.75 36.45
C LEU A 176 -17.48 53.02 34.94
N LYS A 177 -18.57 52.59 34.30
CA LYS A 177 -18.85 52.92 32.88
C LYS A 177 -18.89 54.43 32.64
N ARG A 178 -19.54 55.18 33.55
CA ARG A 178 -19.64 56.65 33.52
C ARG A 178 -18.28 57.33 33.70
N LYS A 179 -17.42 56.79 34.59
CA LYS A 179 -16.05 57.31 34.80
C LYS A 179 -15.12 57.02 33.62
N LEU A 180 -15.34 55.93 32.90
CA LEU A 180 -14.57 55.54 31.71
C LEU A 180 -15.09 56.17 30.41
N GLY A 181 -16.18 56.96 30.46
CA GLY A 181 -16.75 57.62 29.29
C GLY A 181 -17.38 56.66 28.28
N LEU A 182 -17.78 55.47 28.74
CA LEU A 182 -18.42 54.43 27.91
C LEU A 182 -19.95 54.61 27.80
N ILE A 183 -20.53 55.48 28.65
CA ILE A 183 -21.94 55.93 28.69
C ILE A 183 -21.95 57.41 29.07
#